data_AF-A0A9Q1GHC8-F1
#
_entry.id   AF-A0A9Q1GHC8-F1
#
_cell.length_a   1.000
_cell.length_b   1.000
_cell.length_c   1.000
_cell.angle_alpha   90.00
_cell.angle_beta   90.00
_cell.angle_gamma   90.00
#
_symmetry.space_group_name_H-M   'P 1'
#
loop_
_entity.id
_entity.type
_entity.pdbx_description
1 polymer ?
#
loop_
_entity_poly.entity_id
_entity_poly.type
_entity_poly.pdbx_seq_one_letter_code
_entity_poly.pdbx_strand_id
1 'polypeptide(L)'
;MAYAQALKKTGVPREVLKWLQSLDLSLSTKNTRRDFSNGYLVAEIFSWYYPEDFPMHSYGNGASLPTKLSNWSQIERFLLKQNIRLPQDVIDGTIHCKPGAAELLIQDIYSLLTNRRVRTLGDDEVDFTDRRYQDNLPMVARATASKAIKNNLRLSEVIAEPSIDANKQKIQGIIRMHLQRRQAERAEDPKRFNMKPTLGALAVRLPPPAQGWKEPPVIKPSAKMSPVTSTSNAIVQFKEINVRQTDKPSVLSNVDMPFAN
;
A
#
# COMPACT_ATOMS: atom_id res chain seq x y z
N MET A 1 -16.36 12.45 23.82
CA MET A 1 -15.00 12.05 23.44
C MET A 1 -14.47 13.09 22.46
N ALA A 2 -13.50 13.90 22.87
CA ALA A 2 -12.86 14.86 21.98
C ALA A 2 -11.86 14.11 21.10
N TYR A 3 -12.12 14.03 19.80
CA TYR A 3 -11.17 13.47 18.87
C TYR A 3 -10.01 14.46 18.74
N ALA A 4 -8.80 14.04 19.13
CA ALA A 4 -7.60 14.81 18.85
C ALA A 4 -7.48 14.94 17.33
N GLN A 5 -7.89 16.09 16.80
CA GLN A 5 -7.86 16.37 15.38
C GLN A 5 -6.40 16.63 15.05
N ALA A 6 -5.67 15.57 14.67
CA ALA A 6 -4.31 15.68 14.18
C ALA A 6 -4.31 16.78 13.10
N LEU A 7 -3.51 17.83 13.35
CA LEU A 7 -3.45 19.01 12.49
C LEU A 7 -3.24 18.52 11.05
N LYS A 8 -4.23 18.70 10.18
CA LYS A 8 -4.11 18.31 8.78
C LYS A 8 -3.03 19.17 8.13
N LYS A 9 -1.79 18.68 8.12
CA LYS A 9 -0.71 19.21 7.29
C LYS A 9 -0.87 18.70 5.86
N THR A 10 -2.08 18.84 5.33
CA THR A 10 -2.40 18.43 3.97
C THR A 10 -2.02 19.58 3.05
N GLY A 11 -0.96 19.42 2.28
CA GLY A 11 -0.58 20.36 1.24
C GLY A 11 0.89 20.76 1.28
N VAL A 12 1.33 21.40 0.21
CA VAL A 12 2.68 21.92 0.05
C VAL A 12 2.88 23.11 1.01
N PRO A 13 3.99 23.16 1.78
CA PRO A 13 4.28 24.28 2.68
C PRO A 13 4.31 25.62 1.94
N ARG A 14 3.87 26.70 2.61
CA ARG A 14 3.74 28.03 2.00
C ARG A 14 5.05 28.54 1.37
N GLU A 15 6.18 28.25 1.99
CA GLU A 15 7.50 28.64 1.47
C GLU A 15 7.81 27.96 0.12
N VAL A 16 7.49 26.68 0.00
CA VAL A 16 7.65 25.89 -1.22
C VAL A 16 6.68 26.36 -2.30
N LEU A 17 5.43 26.68 -1.94
CA LEU A 17 4.46 27.26 -2.88
C LEU A 17 4.93 28.60 -3.45
N LYS A 18 5.49 29.49 -2.60
CA LYS A 18 6.05 30.76 -3.06
C LYS A 18 7.23 30.57 -4.00
N TRP A 19 8.09 29.60 -3.70
CA TRP A 19 9.21 29.26 -4.58
C TRP A 19 8.73 28.73 -5.93
N LEU A 20 7.77 27.80 -5.96
CA LEU A 20 7.18 27.33 -7.21
C LEU A 20 6.58 28.47 -8.04
N GLN A 21 5.91 29.42 -7.40
CA GLN A 21 5.35 30.60 -8.08
C GLN A 21 6.42 31.55 -8.62
N SER A 22 7.64 31.54 -8.06
CA SER A 22 8.74 32.37 -8.55
C SER A 22 9.49 31.78 -9.74
N LEU A 23 9.23 30.52 -10.11
CA LEU A 23 9.89 29.83 -11.23
C LEU A 23 9.16 30.04 -12.57
N ASP A 24 8.14 30.92 -12.64
CA ASP A 24 7.38 31.23 -13.86
C ASP A 24 7.05 29.99 -14.73
N LEU A 25 6.59 28.91 -14.09
CA LEU A 25 6.30 27.63 -14.76
C LEU A 25 5.15 27.76 -15.76
N SER A 26 5.25 27.01 -16.86
CA SER A 26 4.26 26.98 -17.95
C SER A 26 2.85 26.61 -17.52
N LEU A 27 2.69 25.83 -16.43
CA LEU A 27 1.39 25.41 -15.91
C LEU A 27 1.17 25.88 -14.47
N SER A 28 0.06 26.56 -14.23
CA SER A 28 -0.40 26.85 -12.88
C SER A 28 -0.79 25.55 -12.15
N THR A 29 -0.13 25.25 -11.03
CA THR A 29 -0.34 24.01 -10.26
C THR A 29 -1.65 24.10 -9.45
N LYS A 30 -2.78 23.72 -10.06
CA LYS A 30 -4.08 23.67 -9.37
C LYS A 30 -4.25 22.37 -8.59
N ASN A 31 -3.69 21.27 -9.10
CA ASN A 31 -3.75 19.96 -8.47
C ASN A 31 -2.35 19.34 -8.49
N THR A 32 -1.56 19.66 -7.47
CA THR A 32 -0.17 19.23 -7.30
C THR A 32 0.03 17.75 -7.61
N ARG A 33 -0.83 16.87 -7.08
CA ARG A 33 -0.71 15.42 -7.32
C ARG A 33 -0.84 15.03 -8.78
N ARG A 34 -1.78 15.64 -9.51
CA ARG A 34 -1.99 15.32 -10.93
C ARG A 34 -0.93 15.98 -11.79
N ASP A 35 -0.66 17.26 -11.53
CA ASP A 35 0.16 18.10 -12.39
C ASP A 35 1.64 17.65 -12.33
N PHE A 36 2.13 17.21 -11.16
CA PHE A 36 3.48 16.67 -11.02
C PHE A 36 3.61 15.19 -11.39
N SER A 37 2.49 14.43 -11.48
CA SER A 37 2.55 13.00 -11.81
C SER A 37 3.19 12.69 -13.17
N ASN A 38 3.08 13.61 -14.13
CA ASN A 38 3.62 13.42 -15.47
C ASN A 38 5.16 13.52 -15.50
N GLY A 39 5.77 14.32 -14.61
CA GLY A 39 7.20 14.63 -14.65
C GLY A 39 7.55 15.85 -15.52
N TYR A 40 6.69 16.33 -16.41
CA TYR A 40 6.96 17.53 -17.24
C TYR A 40 7.27 18.77 -16.38
N LEU A 41 6.44 19.06 -15.37
CA LEU A 41 6.70 20.17 -14.45
C LEU A 41 7.98 19.99 -13.64
N VAL A 42 8.35 18.74 -13.32
CA VAL A 42 9.59 18.44 -12.61
C VAL A 42 10.78 18.73 -13.51
N ALA A 43 10.73 18.29 -14.77
CA ALA A 43 11.73 18.60 -15.78
C ALA A 43 11.86 20.12 -15.99
N GLU A 44 10.74 20.84 -16.05
CA GLU A 44 10.73 22.30 -16.20
C GLU A 44 11.41 22.99 -15.01
N ILE A 45 11.11 22.57 -13.78
CA ILE A 45 11.80 23.07 -12.58
C ILE A 45 13.31 22.82 -12.68
N PHE A 46 13.74 21.62 -13.06
CA PHE A 46 15.18 21.35 -13.19
C PHE A 46 15.82 22.11 -14.34
N SER A 47 15.11 22.42 -15.42
CA SER A 47 15.64 23.20 -16.56
C SER A 47 16.05 24.62 -16.18
N TRP A 48 15.43 25.21 -15.15
CA TRP A 48 15.87 26.50 -14.61
C TRP A 48 17.27 26.45 -13.98
N TYR A 49 17.67 25.29 -13.46
CA TYR A 49 18.96 25.10 -12.78
C TYR A 49 19.98 24.38 -13.68
N TYR A 50 19.51 23.55 -14.60
CA TYR A 50 20.29 22.70 -15.50
C TYR A 50 19.72 22.74 -16.93
N PRO A 51 19.77 23.90 -17.62
CA PRO A 51 19.11 24.08 -18.91
C PRO A 51 19.63 23.14 -20.01
N GLU A 52 20.94 22.86 -20.01
CA GLU A 52 21.59 21.97 -20.99
C GLU A 52 21.17 20.50 -20.83
N ASP A 53 20.87 20.08 -19.61
CA ASP A 53 20.53 18.69 -19.30
C ASP A 53 19.03 18.39 -19.44
N PHE A 54 18.19 19.44 -19.49
CA PHE A 54 16.74 19.33 -19.58
C PHE A 54 16.19 20.03 -20.84
N PRO A 55 16.35 19.42 -22.02
CA PRO A 55 15.71 19.91 -23.23
C PRO A 55 14.19 19.72 -23.14
N MET A 56 13.42 20.79 -22.87
CA MET A 56 11.96 20.72 -22.69
C MET A 56 11.18 20.09 -23.85
N HIS A 57 11.73 20.11 -25.06
CA HIS A 57 11.13 19.48 -26.24
C HIS A 57 11.13 17.95 -26.18
N SER A 58 11.97 17.32 -25.35
CA SER A 58 12.01 15.85 -25.18
C SER A 58 10.95 15.31 -24.22
N TYR A 59 10.27 16.18 -23.47
CA TYR A 59 9.29 15.82 -22.46
C TYR A 59 7.87 16.00 -22.98
N GLY A 60 7.05 14.95 -22.89
CA GLY A 60 5.67 14.98 -23.36
C GLY A 60 4.67 15.41 -22.29
N ASN A 61 3.84 16.41 -22.55
CA ASN A 61 2.76 16.85 -21.64
C ASN A 61 1.49 15.95 -21.68
N GLY A 62 1.64 14.67 -22.04
CA GLY A 62 0.52 13.73 -22.18
C GLY A 62 0.09 13.10 -20.84
N ALA A 63 -1.21 12.84 -20.64
CA ALA A 63 -1.69 12.24 -19.40
C ALA A 63 -1.52 10.70 -19.30
N SER A 64 -1.08 10.06 -20.38
CA SER A 64 -0.99 8.58 -20.47
C SER A 64 0.12 8.02 -19.58
N LEU A 65 -0.11 6.86 -18.96
CA LEU A 65 0.89 6.22 -18.10
C LEU A 65 2.24 5.96 -18.82
N PRO A 66 2.28 5.45 -20.08
CA PRO A 66 3.54 5.32 -20.81
C PRO A 66 4.29 6.64 -20.98
N THR A 67 3.58 7.75 -21.23
CA THR A 67 4.20 9.08 -21.31
C THR A 67 4.82 9.48 -19.98
N LYS A 68 4.11 9.26 -18.86
CA LYS A 68 4.65 9.55 -17.53
C LYS A 68 5.92 8.75 -17.26
N LEU A 69 5.87 7.43 -17.47
CA LEU A 69 7.01 6.54 -17.25
C LEU A 69 8.22 6.93 -18.11
N SER A 70 7.98 7.29 -19.38
CA SER A 70 9.04 7.78 -20.28
C SER A 70 9.69 9.06 -19.75
N ASN A 71 8.90 10.07 -19.38
CA ASN A 71 9.40 11.32 -18.82
C ASN A 71 10.20 11.08 -17.53
N TRP A 72 9.66 10.28 -16.61
CA TRP A 72 10.35 9.95 -15.36
C TRP A 72 11.65 9.19 -15.58
N SER A 73 11.70 8.27 -16.53
CA SER A 73 12.94 7.57 -16.88
C SER A 73 14.05 8.49 -17.39
N GLN A 74 13.69 9.59 -18.07
CA GLN A 74 14.65 10.61 -18.51
C GLN A 74 15.17 11.42 -17.30
N ILE A 75 14.26 11.84 -16.42
CA ILE A 75 14.59 12.57 -15.18
C ILE A 75 15.51 11.72 -14.31
N GLU A 76 15.17 10.45 -14.05
CA GLU A 76 15.96 9.55 -13.22
C GLU A 76 17.38 9.36 -13.73
N ARG A 77 17.56 9.21 -15.05
CA ARG A 77 18.90 9.13 -15.66
C ARG A 77 19.73 10.39 -15.38
N PHE A 78 19.11 11.56 -15.43
CA PHE A 78 19.79 12.80 -15.05
C PHE A 78 20.13 12.83 -13.57
N LEU A 79 19.18 12.50 -12.68
CA LEU A 79 19.40 12.52 -11.24
C LEU A 79 20.57 11.60 -10.85
N LEU A 80 20.64 10.42 -11.46
CA LEU A 80 21.76 9.49 -11.30
C LEU A 80 23.10 10.08 -11.77
N LYS A 81 23.13 10.76 -12.92
CA LYS A 81 24.34 11.42 -13.44
C LYS A 81 24.84 12.53 -12.52
N GLN A 82 23.95 13.32 -11.94
CA GLN A 82 24.30 14.40 -11.02
C GLN A 82 24.47 13.93 -9.56
N ASN A 83 24.38 12.61 -9.30
CA ASN A 83 24.43 12.03 -7.95
C ASN A 83 23.39 12.64 -6.99
N ILE A 84 22.25 13.07 -7.54
CA ILE A 84 21.10 13.57 -6.81
C ILE A 84 20.29 12.36 -6.31
N ARG A 85 20.01 12.34 -5.00
CA ARG A 85 19.24 11.26 -4.37
C ARG A 85 17.84 11.73 -4.05
N LEU A 86 16.87 11.23 -4.81
CA LEU A 86 15.44 11.31 -4.47
C LEU A 86 14.94 9.90 -4.13
N PRO A 87 14.10 9.72 -3.10
CA PRO A 87 13.59 8.40 -2.75
C PRO A 87 12.72 7.81 -3.87
N GLN A 88 13.02 6.58 -4.28
CA GLN A 88 12.31 5.93 -5.38
C GLN A 88 10.81 5.78 -5.09
N ASP A 89 10.46 5.47 -3.83
CA ASP A 89 9.07 5.31 -3.42
C ASP A 89 8.27 6.60 -3.61
N VAL A 90 8.90 7.77 -3.41
CA VAL A 90 8.28 9.08 -3.60
C VAL A 90 8.03 9.37 -5.08
N ILE A 91 8.99 9.01 -5.94
CA ILE A 91 8.86 9.12 -7.40
C ILE A 91 7.72 8.21 -7.89
N ASP A 92 7.75 6.92 -7.54
CA ASP A 92 6.74 5.94 -7.92
C ASP A 92 5.34 6.34 -7.42
N GLY A 93 5.27 6.76 -6.15
CA GLY A 93 4.04 7.29 -5.57
C GLY A 93 3.51 8.51 -6.31
N THR A 94 4.41 9.37 -6.83
CA THR A 94 4.02 10.56 -7.60
C THR A 94 3.49 10.19 -8.98
N ILE A 95 4.16 9.29 -9.71
CA ILE A 95 3.72 8.75 -11.01
C ILE A 95 2.27 8.23 -10.91
N HIS A 96 1.99 7.53 -9.81
CA HIS A 96 0.71 6.88 -9.55
C HIS A 96 -0.30 7.75 -8.78
N CYS A 97 -0.03 9.04 -8.57
CA CYS A 97 -0.92 9.96 -7.86
C CYS A 97 -1.34 9.45 -6.46
N LYS A 98 -0.40 8.87 -5.72
CA LYS A 98 -0.58 8.54 -4.30
C LYS A 98 -0.76 9.83 -3.49
N PRO A 99 -1.61 9.82 -2.45
CA PRO A 99 -1.76 10.99 -1.59
C PRO A 99 -0.44 11.30 -0.87
N GLY A 100 0.01 12.55 -0.90
CA GLY A 100 1.21 13.00 -0.20
C GLY A 100 2.53 12.83 -0.96
N ALA A 101 2.59 11.97 -1.98
CA ALA A 101 3.82 11.69 -2.71
C ALA A 101 4.33 12.91 -3.48
N ALA A 102 3.47 13.56 -4.27
CA ALA A 102 3.87 14.74 -5.02
C ALA A 102 4.25 15.91 -4.09
N GLU A 103 3.52 16.07 -2.99
CA GLU A 103 3.80 17.13 -2.01
C GLU A 103 5.15 16.92 -1.32
N LEU A 104 5.53 15.68 -1.01
CA LEU A 104 6.85 15.34 -0.47
C LEU A 104 7.95 15.51 -1.52
N LEU A 105 7.72 15.04 -2.74
CA LEU A 105 8.68 15.18 -3.83
C LEU A 105 9.08 16.64 -4.07
N ILE A 106 8.09 17.55 -4.08
CA ILE A 106 8.35 18.98 -4.29
C ILE A 106 9.14 19.57 -3.12
N GLN A 107 8.88 19.12 -1.89
CA GLN A 107 9.65 19.54 -0.72
C GLN A 107 11.10 19.05 -0.80
N ASP A 108 11.31 17.81 -1.26
CA ASP A 108 12.65 17.25 -1.47
C ASP A 108 13.39 18.02 -2.56
N ILE A 109 12.75 18.27 -3.71
CA ILE A 109 13.32 19.06 -4.81
C ILE A 109 13.64 20.49 -4.35
N TYR A 110 12.73 21.14 -3.63
CA TYR A 110 12.97 22.48 -3.08
C TYR A 110 14.19 22.48 -2.16
N SER A 111 14.25 21.52 -1.24
CA SER A 111 15.36 21.42 -0.28
C SER A 111 16.68 21.16 -0.99
N LEU A 112 16.65 20.35 -2.05
CA LEU A 112 17.80 20.01 -2.88
C LEU A 112 18.31 21.21 -3.69
N LEU A 113 17.43 21.94 -4.37
CA LEU A 113 17.81 23.03 -5.26
C LEU A 113 18.12 24.34 -4.52
N THR A 114 17.54 24.55 -3.35
CA THR A 114 17.72 25.79 -2.58
C THR A 114 18.63 25.64 -1.36
N ASN A 115 19.02 24.41 -1.01
CA ASN A 115 19.74 24.07 0.23
C ASN A 115 19.04 24.58 1.50
N ARG A 116 17.71 24.72 1.47
CA ARG A 116 16.88 25.15 2.61
C ARG A 116 16.12 23.96 3.17
N ARG A 117 16.08 23.84 4.49
CA ARG A 117 15.30 22.77 5.14
C ARG A 117 13.88 23.24 5.41
N VAL A 118 12.91 22.55 4.81
CA VAL A 118 11.50 22.67 5.14
C VAL A 118 11.26 21.91 6.45
N ARG A 119 10.69 22.59 7.46
CA ARG A 119 10.36 21.95 8.75
C ARG A 119 9.08 21.11 8.62
N THR A 120 9.21 19.92 8.07
CA THR A 120 8.12 18.94 8.04
C THR A 120 8.29 18.03 9.26
N LEU A 121 7.42 18.20 10.27
CA LEU A 121 7.39 17.33 11.44
C LEU A 121 7.22 15.88 10.99
N GLY A 122 8.23 15.06 11.26
CA GLY A 122 8.20 13.62 11.12
C GLY A 122 9.21 13.11 10.10
N ASP A 123 10.40 12.77 10.60
CA ASP A 123 11.31 11.75 10.05
C ASP A 123 10.66 10.34 10.09
N ASP A 124 9.33 10.30 10.05
CA ASP A 124 8.54 9.09 10.19
C ASP A 124 8.54 8.40 8.84
N GLU A 125 8.76 7.08 8.80
CA GLU A 125 8.70 6.29 7.56
C GLU A 125 7.47 6.67 6.72
N VAL A 126 7.73 7.27 5.57
CA VAL A 126 6.68 7.70 4.65
C VAL A 126 6.12 6.44 4.00
N ASP A 127 4.99 5.95 4.50
CA ASP A 127 4.24 4.91 3.83
C ASP A 127 3.16 5.56 2.95
N PHE A 128 3.19 5.29 1.64
CA PHE A 128 2.13 5.73 0.69
C PHE A 128 0.85 4.92 0.83
N THR A 129 0.60 4.42 2.05
CA THR A 129 -0.54 3.61 2.43
C THR A 129 -1.51 4.42 3.28
N ASP A 130 -2.74 3.95 3.43
CA ASP A 130 -3.72 4.58 4.30
C ASP A 130 -3.56 4.20 5.79
N ARG A 131 -2.48 3.51 6.16
CA ARG A 131 -2.28 2.93 7.51
C ARG A 131 -2.47 3.96 8.62
N ARG A 132 -1.72 5.06 8.61
CA ARG A 132 -1.80 6.12 9.62
C ARG A 132 -3.21 6.70 9.74
N TYR A 133 -3.87 6.89 8.60
CA TYR A 133 -5.25 7.38 8.58
C TYR A 133 -6.19 6.38 9.27
N GLN A 134 -6.07 5.09 8.96
CA GLN A 134 -6.90 4.04 9.54
C GLN A 134 -6.64 3.81 11.04
N ASP A 135 -5.41 3.95 11.51
CA ASP A 135 -5.06 3.79 12.92
C ASP A 135 -5.69 4.90 13.79
N ASN A 136 -5.79 6.11 13.25
CA ASN A 136 -6.46 7.24 13.89
C ASN A 136 -8.00 7.20 13.82
N LEU A 137 -8.58 6.29 13.03
CA LEU A 137 -10.03 6.16 12.92
C LEU A 137 -10.59 5.26 14.03
N PRO A 138 -11.78 5.59 14.56
CA PRO A 138 -12.52 4.68 15.41
C PRO A 138 -12.92 3.43 14.62
N MET A 139 -13.03 2.30 15.32
CA MET A 139 -13.23 0.98 14.70
C MET A 139 -14.41 0.89 13.74
N VAL A 140 -15.50 1.63 13.98
CA VAL A 140 -16.70 1.63 13.12
C VAL A 140 -16.48 2.35 11.78
N ALA A 141 -15.51 3.27 11.72
CA ALA A 141 -15.23 4.10 10.55
C ALA A 141 -14.08 3.56 9.69
N ARG A 142 -13.38 2.52 10.15
CA ARG A 142 -12.25 1.91 9.44
C ARG A 142 -12.70 1.28 8.11
N ALA A 143 -11.79 1.24 7.15
CA ALA A 143 -12.06 0.72 5.81
C ALA A 143 -12.40 -0.77 5.80
N THR A 144 -13.34 -1.15 4.93
CA THR A 144 -13.57 -2.55 4.54
C THR A 144 -12.42 -3.09 3.68
N ALA A 145 -12.31 -4.41 3.51
CA ALA A 145 -11.26 -5.02 2.68
C ALA A 145 -11.19 -4.43 1.26
N SER A 146 -12.33 -4.29 0.59
CA SER A 146 -12.39 -3.69 -0.76
C SER A 146 -11.95 -2.23 -0.76
N LYS A 147 -12.29 -1.46 0.29
CA LYS A 147 -11.87 -0.06 0.42
C LYS A 147 -10.37 0.05 0.71
N ALA A 148 -9.81 -0.85 1.52
CA ALA A 148 -8.38 -0.93 1.77
C ALA A 148 -7.58 -1.19 0.48
N ILE A 149 -8.04 -2.10 -0.38
CA ILE A 149 -7.41 -2.32 -1.70
C ILE A 149 -7.46 -1.03 -2.53
N LYS A 150 -8.64 -0.41 -2.65
CA LYS A 150 -8.80 0.82 -3.45
C LYS A 150 -7.98 2.01 -2.94
N ASN A 151 -7.75 2.10 -1.63
CA ASN A 151 -6.98 3.17 -1.03
C ASN A 151 -5.46 2.96 -1.21
N ASN A 152 -5.01 1.71 -1.20
CA ASN A 152 -3.57 1.36 -1.17
C ASN A 152 -3.00 0.92 -2.52
N LEU A 153 -3.83 0.58 -3.51
CA LEU A 153 -3.39 0.13 -4.83
C LEU A 153 -4.17 0.88 -5.93
N ARG A 154 -3.45 1.61 -6.78
CA ARG A 154 -3.99 2.35 -7.92
C ARG A 154 -4.02 1.46 -9.15
N LEU A 155 -4.97 1.74 -10.03
CA LEU A 155 -5.08 1.06 -11.33
C LEU A 155 -3.79 1.23 -12.16
N SER A 156 -3.17 2.40 -12.10
CA SER A 156 -1.91 2.67 -12.80
C SER A 156 -0.75 1.79 -12.33
N GLU A 157 -0.69 1.44 -11.04
CA GLU A 157 0.33 0.51 -10.52
C GLU A 157 0.13 -0.90 -11.08
N VAL A 158 -1.14 -1.33 -11.17
CA VAL A 158 -1.50 -2.64 -11.72
C VAL A 158 -1.17 -2.72 -13.22
N ILE A 159 -1.36 -1.62 -13.96
CA ILE A 159 -1.03 -1.56 -15.39
C ILE A 159 0.49 -1.46 -15.60
N ALA A 160 1.22 -0.73 -14.74
CA ALA A 160 2.66 -0.60 -14.82
C ALA A 160 3.39 -1.92 -14.53
N GLU A 161 2.84 -2.74 -13.63
CA GLU A 161 3.35 -4.07 -13.30
C GLU A 161 2.78 -5.14 -14.26
N PRO A 162 3.58 -5.69 -15.20
CA PRO A 162 3.09 -6.69 -16.15
C PRO A 162 2.83 -8.06 -15.50
N SER A 163 3.48 -8.35 -14.37
CA SER A 163 3.36 -9.63 -13.68
C SER A 163 2.03 -9.73 -12.91
N ILE A 164 1.15 -10.62 -13.38
CA ILE A 164 -0.12 -10.92 -12.71
C ILE A 164 0.11 -11.45 -11.30
N ASP A 165 1.16 -12.26 -11.09
CA ASP A 165 1.43 -12.85 -9.79
C ASP A 165 2.00 -11.83 -8.80
N ALA A 166 2.82 -10.88 -9.25
CA ALA A 166 3.24 -9.76 -8.42
C ALA A 166 2.03 -8.91 -7.99
N ASN A 167 1.13 -8.61 -8.91
CA ASN A 167 -0.12 -7.88 -8.60
C ASN A 167 -1.01 -8.64 -7.61
N LYS A 168 -1.16 -9.96 -7.77
CA LYS A 168 -1.86 -10.82 -6.80
C LYS A 168 -1.19 -10.75 -5.43
N GLN A 169 0.13 -10.85 -5.36
CA GLN A 169 0.87 -10.78 -4.10
C GLN A 169 0.68 -9.43 -3.39
N LYS A 170 0.71 -8.30 -4.12
CA LYS A 170 0.41 -6.95 -3.59
C LYS A 170 -0.99 -6.91 -2.96
N ILE A 171 -2.00 -7.41 -3.67
CA ILE A 171 -3.40 -7.47 -3.17
C ILE A 171 -3.50 -8.36 -1.93
N GLN A 172 -2.88 -9.54 -1.95
CA GLN A 172 -2.88 -10.45 -0.80
C GLN A 172 -2.18 -9.83 0.42
N GLY A 173 -1.12 -9.05 0.22
CA GLY A 173 -0.49 -8.27 1.29
C GLY A 173 -1.47 -7.31 1.97
N ILE A 174 -2.20 -6.53 1.17
CA ILE A 174 -3.22 -5.58 1.68
C ILE A 174 -4.33 -6.32 2.44
N ILE A 175 -4.81 -7.45 1.91
CA ILE A 175 -5.84 -8.27 2.56
C ILE A 175 -5.33 -8.82 3.90
N ARG A 176 -4.11 -9.36 3.95
CA ARG A 176 -3.51 -9.89 5.19
C ARG A 176 -3.41 -8.81 6.26
N MET A 177 -2.91 -7.64 5.90
CA MET A 177 -2.82 -6.49 6.83
C MET A 177 -4.21 -6.09 7.36
N HIS A 178 -5.22 -6.03 6.48
CA HIS A 178 -6.60 -5.75 6.87
C HIS A 178 -7.15 -6.81 7.84
N LEU A 179 -6.94 -8.10 7.57
CA LEU A 179 -7.40 -9.20 8.42
C LEU A 179 -6.72 -9.19 9.79
N GLN A 180 -5.41 -8.93 9.85
CA GLN A 180 -4.67 -8.79 11.10
C GLN A 180 -5.22 -7.64 11.95
N ARG A 181 -5.48 -6.49 11.34
CA ARG A 181 -6.11 -5.36 12.06
C ARG A 181 -7.48 -5.75 12.62
N ARG A 182 -8.32 -6.42 11.83
CA ARG A 182 -9.62 -6.93 12.30
C ARG A 182 -9.49 -7.98 13.40
N GLN A 183 -8.40 -8.75 13.43
CA GLN A 183 -8.14 -9.71 14.51
C GLN A 183 -7.74 -8.99 15.81
N ALA A 184 -6.81 -8.03 15.72
CA ALA A 184 -6.39 -7.20 16.86
C ALA A 184 -7.58 -6.45 17.48
N GLU A 185 -8.40 -5.83 16.63
CA GLU A 185 -9.65 -5.19 17.02
C GLU A 185 -10.58 -6.08 17.85
N ARG A 186 -10.71 -7.36 17.48
CA ARG A 186 -11.55 -8.30 18.22
C ARG A 186 -10.91 -8.78 19.52
N ALA A 187 -9.59 -8.83 19.57
CA ALA A 187 -8.85 -9.17 20.78
C ALA A 187 -8.86 -8.02 21.82
N GLU A 188 -8.87 -6.77 21.36
CA GLU A 188 -8.93 -5.57 22.21
C GLU A 188 -10.29 -5.39 22.89
N ASP A 189 -11.40 -5.71 22.20
CA ASP A 189 -12.76 -5.62 22.77
C ASP A 189 -13.59 -6.91 22.56
N PRO A 190 -13.27 -8.00 23.29
CA PRO A 190 -13.95 -9.29 23.11
C PRO A 190 -15.45 -9.24 23.38
N LYS A 191 -15.89 -8.35 24.29
CA LYS A 191 -17.30 -8.18 24.67
C LYS A 191 -18.10 -7.62 23.49
N ARG A 192 -17.59 -6.59 22.82
CA ARG A 192 -18.25 -5.99 21.65
C ARG A 192 -18.45 -6.97 20.50
N PHE A 193 -17.55 -7.95 20.36
CA PHE A 193 -17.61 -8.95 19.29
C PHE A 193 -18.25 -10.27 19.69
N ASN A 194 -18.82 -10.37 20.89
CA ASN A 194 -19.40 -11.61 21.42
C ASN A 194 -18.44 -12.81 21.30
N MET A 195 -17.14 -12.57 21.49
CA MET A 195 -16.14 -13.63 21.42
C MET A 195 -16.31 -14.56 22.62
N LYS A 196 -16.67 -15.81 22.35
CA LYS A 196 -16.72 -16.85 23.37
C LYS A 196 -15.28 -17.26 23.73
N PRO A 197 -14.94 -17.42 25.02
CA PRO A 197 -13.64 -17.93 25.43
C PRO A 197 -13.40 -19.32 24.82
N THR A 198 -12.13 -19.61 24.48
CA THR A 198 -11.76 -20.92 23.94
C THR A 198 -11.91 -22.00 25.02
N LEU A 199 -12.07 -23.27 24.60
CA LEU A 199 -12.12 -24.40 25.55
C LEU A 199 -10.88 -24.43 26.47
N GLY A 200 -9.70 -24.09 25.95
CA GLY A 200 -8.48 -23.99 26.75
C GLY A 200 -8.45 -22.81 27.73
N ALA A 201 -9.19 -21.73 27.46
CA ALA A 201 -9.38 -20.63 28.39
C ALA A 201 -10.42 -20.93 29.48
N LEU A 202 -11.39 -21.81 29.17
CA LEU A 202 -12.36 -22.34 30.13
C LEU A 202 -11.79 -23.50 30.95
N ALA A 203 -10.76 -24.19 30.46
CA ALA A 203 -10.15 -25.33 31.14
C ALA A 203 -9.38 -24.87 32.38
N VAL A 204 -9.73 -25.40 33.55
CA VAL A 204 -9.00 -25.18 34.81
C VAL A 204 -7.63 -25.84 34.70
N ARG A 205 -6.56 -25.03 34.69
CA ARG A 205 -5.19 -25.54 34.77
C ARG A 205 -4.85 -25.75 36.25
N LEU A 206 -5.00 -26.99 36.70
CA LEU A 206 -4.47 -27.40 38.01
C LEU A 206 -2.93 -27.50 37.90
N PRO A 207 -2.17 -26.96 38.87
CA PRO A 207 -0.74 -27.24 38.94
C PRO A 207 -0.54 -28.76 39.03
N PRO A 208 0.57 -29.30 38.49
CA PRO A 208 0.92 -30.69 38.74
C PRO A 208 0.84 -30.95 40.25
N PRO A 209 0.23 -32.06 40.69
CA PRO A 209 0.21 -32.40 42.11
C PRO A 209 1.65 -32.38 42.61
N ALA A 210 1.89 -31.76 43.77
CA ALA A 210 3.21 -31.66 44.40
C ALA A 210 3.67 -33.07 44.81
N GLN A 211 4.08 -33.87 43.84
CA GLN A 211 4.75 -35.12 44.07
C GLN A 211 6.19 -34.74 44.34
N GLY A 212 6.57 -34.82 45.62
CA GLY A 212 7.95 -34.61 46.04
C GLY A 212 8.90 -35.31 45.10
N TRP A 213 9.98 -34.60 44.73
CA TRP A 213 11.06 -35.12 43.91
C TRP A 213 11.47 -36.50 44.44
N LYS A 214 10.97 -37.56 43.83
CA LYS A 214 11.58 -38.89 43.91
C LYS A 214 12.49 -38.94 42.70
N GLU A 215 13.78 -39.17 42.94
CA GLU A 215 14.75 -39.40 41.88
C GLU A 215 14.16 -40.38 40.84
N PRO A 216 14.33 -40.11 39.54
CA PRO A 216 13.83 -41.00 38.52
C PRO A 216 14.51 -42.37 38.67
N PRO A 217 13.76 -43.48 38.61
CA PRO A 217 14.40 -44.79 38.64
C PRO A 217 15.26 -44.94 37.39
N VAL A 218 16.50 -45.40 37.58
CA VAL A 218 17.44 -45.70 36.50
C VAL A 218 16.81 -46.72 35.56
N ILE A 219 16.40 -46.27 34.37
CA ILE A 219 15.89 -47.14 33.30
C ILE A 219 17.09 -47.85 32.66
N LYS A 220 17.19 -49.16 32.85
CA LYS A 220 18.06 -50.03 32.04
C LYS A 220 17.48 -50.12 30.62
N PRO A 221 18.29 -50.01 29.56
CA PRO A 221 17.77 -50.03 28.20
C PRO A 221 17.35 -51.46 27.83
N SER A 222 16.04 -51.70 27.71
CA SER A 222 15.52 -52.86 27.00
C SER A 222 14.99 -52.39 25.65
N ALA A 223 15.77 -52.67 24.60
CA ALA A 223 15.40 -52.42 23.22
C ALA A 223 14.11 -53.19 22.87
N LYS A 224 13.14 -52.47 22.32
CA LYS A 224 12.17 -52.92 21.31
C LYS A 224 11.39 -51.70 20.82
N MET A 225 11.83 -51.15 19.68
CA MET A 225 11.10 -50.13 18.94
C MET A 225 9.96 -50.80 18.16
N SER A 226 8.77 -50.21 18.22
CA SER A 226 7.72 -50.39 17.23
C SER A 226 7.12 -49.01 16.95
N PRO A 227 6.93 -48.59 15.68
CA PRO A 227 6.48 -47.26 15.37
C PRO A 227 4.97 -47.18 15.55
N VAL A 228 4.50 -46.38 16.51
CA VAL A 228 3.10 -45.96 16.58
C VAL A 228 2.96 -44.67 15.77
N THR A 229 2.52 -44.84 14.52
CA THR A 229 1.93 -43.77 13.73
C THR A 229 0.52 -43.55 14.27
N SER A 230 0.24 -42.37 14.80
CA SER A 230 -1.14 -41.95 15.13
C SER A 230 -1.35 -40.54 14.62
N THR A 231 -1.46 -40.44 13.30
CA THR A 231 -2.18 -39.37 12.62
C THR A 231 -3.64 -39.50 13.05
N SER A 232 -4.11 -38.59 13.91
CA SER A 232 -5.55 -38.47 14.17
C SER A 232 -6.21 -37.91 12.91
N ASN A 233 -6.77 -38.80 12.10
CA ASN A 233 -7.67 -38.45 11.01
C ASN A 233 -8.93 -37.81 11.62
N ALA A 234 -8.96 -36.48 11.70
CA ALA A 234 -10.21 -35.77 11.88
C ALA A 234 -11.00 -35.93 10.58
N ILE A 235 -12.07 -36.73 10.62
CA ILE A 235 -13.05 -36.86 9.54
C ILE A 235 -13.75 -35.50 9.43
N VAL A 236 -13.26 -34.65 8.52
CA VAL A 236 -13.98 -33.45 8.11
C VAL A 236 -15.08 -33.89 7.15
N GLN A 237 -16.32 -33.97 7.62
CA GLN A 237 -17.47 -34.12 6.73
C GLN A 237 -17.67 -32.82 5.96
N PHE A 238 -17.26 -32.82 4.69
CA PHE A 238 -17.65 -31.78 3.75
C PHE A 238 -19.10 -32.01 3.33
N LYS A 239 -19.97 -31.04 3.63
CA LYS A 239 -21.31 -30.99 3.03
C LYS A 239 -21.22 -30.14 1.76
N GLU A 240 -21.28 -30.79 0.62
CA GLU A 240 -21.33 -30.14 -0.69
C GLU A 240 -22.65 -29.37 -0.80
N ILE A 241 -22.55 -28.05 -0.98
CA ILE A 241 -23.72 -27.19 -1.23
C ILE A 241 -23.85 -27.07 -2.73
N ASN A 242 -24.84 -27.77 -3.30
CA ASN A 242 -25.21 -27.60 -4.70
C ASN A 242 -25.88 -26.24 -4.90
N VAL A 243 -25.14 -25.30 -5.48
CA VAL A 243 -25.67 -24.00 -5.91
C VAL A 243 -26.35 -24.21 -7.25
N ARG A 244 -27.67 -23.98 -7.33
CA ARG A 244 -28.37 -23.88 -8.61
C ARG A 244 -27.88 -22.63 -9.32
N GLN A 245 -27.01 -22.81 -10.32
CA GLN A 245 -26.69 -21.73 -11.25
C GLN A 245 -27.96 -21.44 -12.06
N THR A 246 -28.39 -20.18 -12.05
CA THR A 246 -29.44 -19.70 -12.94
C THR A 246 -28.84 -19.58 -14.34
N ASP A 247 -29.50 -20.18 -15.32
CA ASP A 247 -29.13 -20.06 -16.74
C ASP A 247 -29.05 -18.58 -17.14
N LYS A 248 -27.85 -18.12 -17.49
CA LYS A 248 -27.69 -16.84 -18.18
C LYS A 248 -27.96 -17.10 -19.66
N PRO A 249 -28.94 -16.41 -20.29
CA PRO A 249 -29.06 -16.46 -21.73
C PRO A 249 -27.81 -15.84 -22.35
N SER A 250 -27.13 -16.65 -23.17
CA SER A 250 -26.05 -16.27 -24.06
C SER A 250 -26.53 -15.23 -25.07
N VAL A 251 -26.11 -13.97 -24.91
CA VAL A 251 -26.22 -12.97 -25.98
C VAL A 251 -24.86 -12.88 -26.64
N LEU A 252 -24.62 -13.77 -27.59
CA LEU A 252 -23.63 -13.56 -28.65
C LEU A 252 -24.37 -13.00 -29.87
N SER A 253 -24.00 -11.75 -30.18
CA SER A 253 -23.76 -11.23 -31.52
C SER A 253 -24.54 -11.85 -32.69
N ASN A 254 -25.51 -11.10 -33.21
CA ASN A 254 -25.70 -10.97 -34.65
C ASN A 254 -25.95 -9.48 -34.93
N VAL A 255 -24.90 -8.79 -35.38
CA VAL A 255 -25.04 -7.52 -36.09
C VAL A 255 -24.54 -7.79 -37.50
N ASP A 256 -25.47 -8.19 -38.35
CA ASP A 256 -25.30 -8.11 -39.80
C ASP A 256 -25.20 -6.64 -40.18
N MET A 257 -24.07 -6.24 -40.77
CA MET A 257 -23.94 -5.01 -41.53
C MET A 257 -24.39 -5.28 -42.96
N PRO A 258 -25.41 -4.57 -43.49
CA PRO A 258 -25.59 -4.48 -44.93
C PRO A 258 -24.69 -3.37 -45.49
N PHE A 259 -23.81 -3.76 -46.42
CA PHE A 259 -23.26 -2.85 -47.42
C PHE A 259 -24.39 -2.33 -48.31
N ALA A 260 -24.43 -1.01 -48.53
CA ALA A 260 -25.09 -0.42 -49.69
C ALA A 260 -24.45 0.94 -50.03
N ASN A 261 -23.85 0.97 -51.22
CA ASN A 261 -23.45 2.09 -52.11
C ASN A 261 -22.66 3.28 -51.56
#